data_AF-X1FKS7-F1
#
_entry.id   AF-X1FKS7-F1
#
_cell.length_a   1.000
_cell.length_b   1.000
_cell.length_c   1.000
_cell.angle_alpha   90.00
_cell.angle_beta   90.00
_cell.angle_gamma   90.00
#
_symmetry.space_group_name_H-M   'P 1'
#
loop_
_entity.id
_entity.type
_entity.pdbx_description
1 polymer ?
#
loop_
_entity_poly.entity_id
_entity_poly.type
_entity_poly.pdbx_seq_one_letter_code
_entity_poly.pdbx_strand_id
1 'polypeptide(L)'
;QIFGCKKTTSIIDVKPAAEEDWATEYLDYILSIKVVADLDEAIEHINRFGSGHTDTIVTSDKDKADKFMELVDSGNVFWNCSTRFSDGFRYGLGAEVGISTNKIHARGPVGLEGLVIYKWKLMGTGQIVADYSGKNGKKFTHKKLDA
;
A
#
# COMPACT_ATOMS: atom_id res chain seq x y z
N GLN A 1 7.53 -27.07 0.29
CA GLN A 1 7.42 -27.34 1.74
C GLN A 1 6.27 -26.53 2.32
N ILE A 2 5.55 -27.05 3.32
CA ILE A 2 4.42 -26.35 3.93
C ILE A 2 4.57 -26.32 5.44
N PHE A 3 4.31 -25.15 6.03
CA PHE A 3 4.19 -24.92 7.46
C PHE A 3 2.74 -24.54 7.80
N GLY A 4 2.20 -25.06 8.90
CA GLY A 4 0.80 -24.88 9.26
C GLY A 4 0.59 -24.51 10.72
N CYS A 5 -0.42 -23.68 11.00
CA CYS A 5 -0.90 -23.51 12.38
C CYS A 5 -1.54 -24.80 12.91
N LYS A 6 -1.84 -24.88 14.22
CA LYS A 6 -2.44 -26.06 14.85
C LYS A 6 -3.67 -26.60 14.12
N LYS A 7 -4.52 -25.69 13.60
CA LYS A 7 -5.72 -26.07 12.85
C LYS A 7 -5.35 -26.66 11.48
N THR A 8 -4.40 -26.07 10.77
CA THR A 8 -3.87 -26.62 9.51
C THR A 8 -3.27 -28.01 9.70
N THR A 9 -2.42 -28.21 10.71
CA THR A 9 -1.80 -29.53 10.98
C THR A 9 -2.80 -30.60 11.40
N SER A 10 -3.99 -30.21 11.86
CA SER A 10 -5.08 -31.16 12.14
C SER A 10 -5.86 -31.59 10.89
N ILE A 11 -5.71 -30.87 9.77
CA ILE A 11 -6.42 -31.11 8.50
C ILE A 11 -5.51 -31.81 7.48
N ILE A 12 -4.24 -31.43 7.41
CA ILE A 12 -3.24 -31.98 6.50
C ILE A 12 -1.92 -32.26 7.23
N ASP A 13 -1.18 -33.28 6.76
CA ASP A 13 0.14 -33.64 7.31
C ASP A 13 1.23 -32.69 6.80
N VAL A 14 1.55 -31.69 7.62
CA VAL A 14 2.53 -30.61 7.33
C VAL A 14 3.30 -30.25 8.60
N LYS A 15 4.44 -29.55 8.43
CA LYS A 15 5.24 -29.11 9.59
C LYS A 15 4.48 -28.03 10.37
N PRO A 16 4.58 -28.00 11.71
CA PRO A 16 4.04 -26.88 12.48
C PRO A 16 4.81 -25.60 12.15
N ALA A 17 4.08 -24.51 11.94
CA ALA A 17 4.64 -23.17 11.77
C ALA A 17 5.04 -22.57 13.13
N ALA A 18 6.21 -21.96 13.18
CA ALA A 18 6.66 -21.09 14.26
C ALA A 18 6.15 -19.64 14.05
N GLU A 19 6.42 -18.74 14.99
CA GLU A 19 5.98 -17.34 14.83
C GLU A 19 6.77 -16.63 13.71
N GLU A 20 8.05 -16.97 13.58
CA GLU A 20 8.97 -16.44 12.59
C GLU A 20 8.55 -16.79 11.16
N ASP A 21 7.90 -17.94 10.97
CA ASP A 21 7.40 -18.39 9.67
C ASP A 21 6.33 -17.45 9.09
N TRP A 22 5.61 -16.70 9.93
CA TRP A 22 4.62 -15.73 9.46
C TRP A 22 5.25 -14.47 8.89
N ALA A 23 6.45 -14.10 9.36
CA ALA A 23 7.19 -12.92 8.91
C ALA A 23 8.28 -13.26 7.87
N THR A 24 8.43 -14.53 7.50
CA THR A 24 9.52 -14.99 6.62
C THR A 24 9.11 -14.96 5.16
N GLU A 25 9.89 -14.26 4.34
CA GLU A 25 9.84 -14.36 2.88
C GLU A 25 10.78 -15.48 2.41
N TYR A 26 10.21 -16.53 1.80
CA TYR A 26 10.97 -17.74 1.48
C TYR A 26 11.70 -17.71 0.14
N LEU A 27 11.17 -16.98 -0.86
CA LEU A 27 11.68 -16.93 -2.24
C LEU A 27 11.91 -18.33 -2.88
N ASP A 28 11.09 -19.30 -2.50
CA ASP A 28 11.17 -20.70 -2.94
C ASP A 28 9.77 -21.33 -2.88
N TYR A 29 9.65 -22.62 -3.25
CA TYR A 29 8.42 -23.41 -3.14
C TYR A 29 8.11 -23.79 -1.68
N ILE A 30 8.05 -22.79 -0.80
CA ILE A 30 7.72 -22.90 0.62
C ILE A 30 6.52 -22.01 0.93
N LEU A 31 5.57 -22.51 1.72
CA LEU A 31 4.32 -21.82 2.04
C LEU A 31 3.92 -22.00 3.50
N SER A 32 3.49 -20.91 4.14
CA SER A 32 2.88 -20.92 5.48
C SER A 32 1.35 -20.77 5.35
N ILE A 33 0.60 -21.67 5.99
CA ILE A 33 -0.87 -21.70 5.93
C ILE A 33 -1.44 -21.53 7.34
N LYS A 34 -2.12 -20.40 7.56
CA LYS A 34 -2.87 -20.11 8.78
C LYS A 34 -4.38 -20.18 8.49
N VAL A 35 -5.11 -20.96 9.27
CA VAL A 35 -6.57 -20.86 9.34
C VAL A 35 -6.94 -19.77 10.35
N VAL A 36 -7.75 -18.81 9.91
CA VAL A 36 -8.29 -17.71 10.71
C VAL A 36 -9.78 -17.93 11.00
N ALA A 37 -10.31 -17.29 12.04
CA ALA A 37 -11.71 -17.36 12.43
C ALA A 37 -12.62 -16.55 11.51
N ASP A 38 -12.16 -15.36 11.10
CA ASP A 38 -12.94 -14.40 10.31
C ASP A 38 -12.03 -13.45 9.51
N LEU A 39 -12.66 -12.47 8.85
CA LEU A 39 -11.99 -11.47 8.05
C LEU A 39 -11.14 -10.51 8.89
N ASP A 40 -11.59 -10.18 10.10
CA ASP A 40 -10.87 -9.24 10.97
C ASP A 40 -9.54 -9.85 11.42
N GLU A 41 -9.54 -11.13 11.83
CA GLU A 41 -8.28 -11.83 12.14
C GLU A 41 -7.35 -11.92 10.92
N ALA A 42 -7.91 -12.08 9.70
CA ALA A 42 -7.09 -12.09 8.48
C ALA A 42 -6.38 -10.74 8.26
N ILE A 43 -7.10 -9.64 8.40
CA ILE A 43 -6.58 -8.27 8.26
C ILE A 43 -5.52 -8.00 9.33
N GLU A 44 -5.80 -8.34 10.58
CA GLU A 44 -4.85 -8.18 11.69
C GLU A 44 -3.56 -8.99 11.45
N HIS A 45 -3.70 -10.21 10.94
CA HIS A 45 -2.55 -11.06 10.63
C HIS A 45 -1.68 -10.44 9.53
N ILE A 46 -2.29 -9.97 8.45
CA ILE A 46 -1.59 -9.31 7.34
C ILE A 46 -0.89 -8.04 7.83
N ASN A 47 -1.59 -7.16 8.55
CA ASN A 47 -1.01 -5.90 9.03
C ASN A 47 0.09 -6.12 10.08
N ARG A 48 0.08 -7.25 10.81
CA ARG A 48 1.12 -7.58 11.80
C ARG A 48 2.38 -8.18 11.16
N PHE A 49 2.22 -9.11 10.23
CA PHE A 49 3.32 -9.93 9.72
C PHE A 49 3.73 -9.64 8.28
N GLY A 50 2.83 -9.05 7.49
CA GLY A 50 3.10 -8.67 6.11
C GLY A 50 4.10 -7.54 6.01
N SER A 51 4.78 -7.45 4.85
CA SER A 51 5.77 -6.42 4.56
C SER A 51 5.16 -5.10 4.05
N GLY A 52 3.83 -5.03 3.94
CA GLY A 52 3.14 -3.90 3.33
C GLY A 52 3.28 -3.83 1.81
N HIS A 53 3.65 -4.92 1.14
CA HIS A 53 3.92 -4.95 -0.30
C HIS A 53 2.67 -5.21 -1.14
N THR A 54 2.11 -6.42 -1.07
CA THR A 54 0.95 -6.82 -1.88
C THR A 54 0.17 -7.93 -1.21
N ASP A 55 -1.12 -7.70 -1.01
CA ASP A 55 -2.02 -8.64 -0.36
C ASP A 55 -3.32 -8.74 -1.15
N THR A 56 -3.97 -9.90 -1.11
CA THR A 56 -5.20 -10.14 -1.86
C THR A 56 -6.24 -10.87 -1.04
N ILE A 57 -7.51 -10.53 -1.29
CA ILE A 57 -8.67 -11.31 -0.85
C ILE A 57 -9.29 -12.04 -2.04
N VAL A 58 -9.73 -13.28 -1.81
CA VAL A 58 -10.56 -14.03 -2.74
C VAL A 58 -11.93 -14.23 -2.11
N THR A 59 -12.95 -13.55 -2.64
CA THR A 59 -14.31 -13.57 -2.10
C THR A 59 -15.34 -13.20 -3.18
N SER A 60 -16.54 -13.76 -3.09
CA SER A 60 -17.71 -13.32 -3.88
C SER A 60 -18.54 -12.25 -3.16
N ASP A 61 -18.26 -12.01 -1.88
CA ASP A 61 -18.93 -11.04 -1.03
C ASP A 61 -18.25 -9.67 -1.18
N LYS A 62 -18.99 -8.70 -1.71
CA LYS A 62 -18.48 -7.36 -2.00
C LYS A 62 -18.16 -6.58 -0.72
N ASP A 63 -18.97 -6.71 0.33
CA ASP A 63 -18.77 -5.95 1.56
C ASP A 63 -17.48 -6.40 2.27
N LYS A 64 -17.18 -7.70 2.20
CA LYS A 64 -15.90 -8.25 2.66
C LYS A 64 -14.72 -7.77 1.83
N ALA A 65 -14.89 -7.70 0.50
CA ALA A 65 -13.85 -7.18 -0.38
C ALA A 65 -13.55 -5.72 -0.07
N ASP A 66 -14.58 -4.87 0.02
CA ASP A 66 -14.43 -3.45 0.33
C ASP A 66 -13.74 -3.25 1.68
N LYS A 67 -14.18 -3.97 2.73
CA LYS A 67 -13.57 -3.91 4.06
C LYS A 67 -12.10 -4.32 4.05
N PHE A 68 -11.75 -5.38 3.33
CA PHE A 68 -10.35 -5.81 3.18
C PHE A 68 -9.50 -4.76 2.47
N MET A 69 -10.02 -4.20 1.37
CA MET A 69 -9.34 -3.18 0.56
C MET A 69 -9.12 -1.88 1.33
N GLU A 70 -9.99 -1.54 2.27
CA GLU A 70 -9.88 -0.35 3.11
C GLU A 70 -8.93 -0.53 4.30
N LEU A 71 -8.92 -1.72 4.91
CA LEU A 71 -8.25 -1.95 6.20
C LEU A 71 -6.88 -2.63 6.11
N VAL A 72 -6.54 -3.26 4.98
CA VAL A 72 -5.20 -3.82 4.76
C VAL A 72 -4.24 -2.70 4.32
N ASP A 73 -3.18 -2.50 5.08
CA ASP A 73 -2.24 -1.40 4.88
C ASP A 73 -1.02 -1.81 4.05
N SER A 74 -1.28 -2.23 2.81
CA SER A 74 -0.25 -2.58 1.83
C SER A 74 -0.22 -1.57 0.68
N GLY A 75 0.92 -1.48 0.00
CA GLY A 75 1.07 -0.64 -1.18
C GLY A 75 0.18 -1.08 -2.34
N ASN A 76 -0.20 -2.36 -2.36
CA ASN A 76 -1.12 -2.92 -3.33
C ASN A 76 -2.09 -3.86 -2.57
N VAL A 77 -3.39 -3.63 -2.74
CA VAL A 77 -4.44 -4.49 -2.17
C VAL A 77 -5.36 -4.91 -3.30
N PHE A 78 -5.66 -6.21 -3.38
CA PHE A 78 -6.33 -6.82 -4.52
C PHE A 78 -7.58 -7.60 -4.13
N TRP A 79 -8.54 -7.64 -5.05
CA TRP A 79 -9.74 -8.47 -4.96
C TRP A 79 -9.81 -9.42 -6.15
N ASN A 80 -9.83 -10.73 -5.88
CA ASN A 80 -9.98 -11.79 -6.86
C ASN A 80 -8.92 -11.76 -7.98
N CYS A 81 -7.71 -11.28 -7.71
CA CYS A 81 -6.60 -11.34 -8.65
C CYS A 81 -5.28 -11.73 -7.97
N SER A 82 -4.34 -12.22 -8.76
CA SER A 82 -3.05 -12.69 -8.25
C SER A 82 -2.23 -11.53 -7.70
N THR A 83 -1.52 -11.74 -6.59
CA THR A 83 -0.50 -10.79 -6.09
C THR A 83 0.58 -10.50 -7.12
N ARG A 84 0.78 -11.36 -8.13
CA ARG A 84 1.73 -11.13 -9.22
C ARG A 84 1.40 -9.96 -10.14
N PHE A 85 0.20 -9.39 -10.04
CA PHE A 85 -0.16 -8.19 -10.80
C PHE A 85 0.52 -6.91 -10.29
N SER A 86 1.11 -6.90 -9.09
CA SER A 86 1.88 -5.76 -8.57
C SER A 86 3.18 -5.56 -9.37
N ASP A 87 3.09 -4.77 -10.43
CA ASP A 87 4.14 -4.55 -11.42
C ASP A 87 3.78 -3.34 -12.29
N GLY A 88 4.71 -2.41 -12.49
CA GLY A 88 4.45 -1.15 -13.18
C GLY A 88 4.04 -1.29 -14.63
N PHE A 89 4.55 -2.29 -15.37
CA PHE A 89 4.09 -2.54 -16.73
C PHE A 89 2.63 -3.03 -16.72
N ARG A 90 2.30 -3.95 -15.81
CA ARG A 90 0.91 -4.43 -15.64
C ARG A 90 -0.05 -3.33 -15.19
N TYR A 91 0.43 -2.31 -14.47
CA TYR A 91 -0.35 -1.14 -14.06
C TYR A 91 -0.49 -0.08 -15.16
N GLY A 92 0.17 -0.25 -16.31
CA GLY A 92 0.13 0.72 -17.40
C GLY A 92 1.09 1.91 -17.21
N LEU A 93 2.07 1.82 -16.30
CA LEU A 93 3.12 2.83 -16.12
C LEU A 93 4.20 2.76 -17.21
N GLY A 94 4.14 1.73 -18.07
CA GLY A 94 5.13 1.44 -19.12
C GLY A 94 6.39 0.77 -18.59
N ALA A 95 6.94 1.25 -17.48
CA ALA A 95 8.05 0.64 -16.75
C ALA A 95 7.97 0.99 -15.26
N GLU A 96 8.79 0.33 -14.46
CA GLU A 96 9.03 0.71 -13.06
C GLU A 96 10.52 0.77 -12.75
N VAL A 97 10.87 1.61 -11.78
CA VAL A 97 12.20 1.58 -11.15
C VAL A 97 12.26 0.49 -10.08
N GLY A 98 11.11 0.24 -9.44
CA GLY A 98 10.93 -0.77 -8.40
C GLY A 98 9.59 -0.56 -7.69
N ILE A 99 9.36 -1.31 -6.63
CA ILE A 99 8.14 -1.25 -5.83
C ILE A 99 8.47 -0.68 -4.45
N SER A 100 7.75 0.36 -4.05
CA SER A 100 7.92 1.02 -2.76
C SER A 100 6.84 0.57 -1.77
N THR A 101 7.25 0.13 -0.58
CA THR A 101 6.35 -0.11 0.55
C THR A 101 6.24 1.11 1.49
N ASN A 102 6.98 2.18 1.22
CA ASN A 102 6.96 3.40 2.03
C ASN A 102 5.64 4.15 1.88
N LYS A 103 5.20 4.81 2.96
CA LYS A 103 3.97 5.61 2.98
C LYS A 103 4.14 7.05 2.50
N ILE A 104 5.38 7.51 2.34
CA ILE A 104 5.70 8.88 1.91
C ILE A 104 6.22 8.87 0.47
N HIS A 105 5.96 9.96 -0.25
CA HIS A 105 6.39 10.20 -1.64
C HIS A 105 5.72 9.31 -2.69
N ALA A 106 6.10 8.03 -2.78
CA ALA A 106 5.56 7.07 -3.76
C ALA A 106 5.40 5.69 -3.13
N ARG A 107 4.29 5.00 -3.42
CA ARG A 107 3.92 3.70 -2.83
C ARG A 107 3.35 2.79 -3.92
N GLY A 108 3.68 1.50 -3.87
CA GLY A 108 3.42 0.55 -4.96
C GLY A 108 4.48 0.66 -6.08
N PRO A 109 4.17 0.17 -7.29
CA PRO A 109 5.04 0.32 -8.46
C PRO A 109 5.38 1.79 -8.75
N VAL A 110 6.67 2.11 -8.81
CA VAL A 110 7.17 3.48 -8.97
C VAL A 110 7.55 3.74 -10.43
N GLY A 111 6.66 4.45 -11.14
CA GLY A 111 6.89 4.97 -12.50
C GLY A 111 7.55 6.36 -12.53
N LEU A 112 7.47 7.05 -13.67
CA LEU A 112 8.08 8.38 -13.86
C LEU A 112 7.62 9.42 -12.82
N GLU A 113 6.34 9.42 -12.46
CA GLU A 113 5.78 10.36 -11.49
C GLU A 113 6.41 10.22 -10.10
N GLY A 114 6.83 9.00 -9.73
CA GLY A 114 7.53 8.76 -8.47
C GLY A 114 8.99 9.21 -8.47
N LEU A 115 9.53 9.68 -9.59
CA LEU A 115 10.88 10.23 -9.70
C LEU A 115 10.92 11.76 -9.76
N VAL A 116 9.76 12.41 -9.77
CA VAL A 116 9.68 13.87 -9.81
C VAL A 116 9.24 14.43 -8.46
N ILE A 117 9.59 15.69 -8.20
CA ILE A 117 9.11 16.46 -7.05
C ILE A 117 8.66 17.84 -7.53
N TYR A 118 7.95 18.56 -6.68
CA TYR A 118 7.44 19.89 -7.01
C TYR A 118 8.43 21.01 -6.66
N LYS A 119 8.28 22.14 -7.35
CA LYS A 119 8.93 23.41 -7.04
C LYS A 119 7.89 24.52 -7.01
N TRP A 120 7.90 25.31 -5.94
CA TRP A 120 7.08 26.52 -5.87
C TRP A 120 7.72 27.64 -6.71
N LYS A 121 6.93 28.20 -7.62
CA LYS A 121 7.31 29.37 -8.42
C LYS A 121 6.36 30.51 -8.09
N LEU A 122 6.87 31.55 -7.45
CA LEU A 122 6.14 32.79 -7.20
C LEU A 122 6.63 33.86 -8.16
N MET A 123 5.73 34.40 -8.98
CA MET A 123 6.04 35.46 -9.94
C MET A 123 5.49 36.78 -9.39
N GLY A 124 6.38 37.73 -9.20
CA GLY A 124 6.05 39.04 -8.66
C GLY A 124 6.78 40.16 -9.40
N THR A 125 6.40 41.39 -9.09
CA THR A 125 6.94 42.65 -9.61
C THR A 125 7.54 43.49 -8.49
N GLY A 126 8.04 42.86 -7.42
CA GLY A 126 8.63 43.53 -6.25
C GLY A 126 7.79 43.53 -4.98
N GLN A 127 6.80 42.64 -4.86
CA GLN A 127 5.98 42.50 -3.66
C GLN A 127 6.84 42.11 -2.45
N ILE A 128 6.60 42.75 -1.31
CA ILE A 128 7.20 42.41 -0.01
C ILE A 128 6.13 41.98 0.98
N VAL A 129 6.49 41.19 1.99
CA VAL A 129 5.53 40.69 3.01
C VAL A 129 4.88 41.84 3.79
N ALA A 130 5.61 42.95 4.03
CA ALA A 130 5.10 44.12 4.74
C ALA A 130 3.90 44.77 4.05
N ASP A 131 3.78 44.68 2.73
CA ASP A 131 2.63 45.21 1.98
C ASP A 131 1.32 44.50 2.34
N TYR A 132 1.39 43.29 2.91
CA TYR A 132 0.26 42.41 3.17
C TYR A 132 -0.02 42.23 4.67
N SER A 133 0.67 42.97 5.54
CA SER A 133 0.54 42.87 7.00
C SER A 133 0.15 44.21 7.64
N GLY A 134 -0.40 44.15 8.85
CA GLY A 134 -0.84 45.34 9.60
C GLY A 134 -2.26 45.82 9.25
N LYS A 135 -2.69 46.91 9.90
CA LYS A 135 -4.09 47.39 9.88
C LYS A 135 -4.61 47.77 8.49
N ASN A 136 -3.70 48.11 7.57
CA ASN A 136 -4.01 48.51 6.19
C ASN A 136 -3.31 47.61 5.13
N GLY A 137 -2.96 46.38 5.49
CA GLY A 137 -2.29 45.44 4.57
C GLY A 137 -3.16 45.11 3.35
N LYS A 138 -2.52 44.93 2.19
CA LYS A 138 -3.17 44.38 0.98
C LYS A 138 -3.74 43.00 1.28
N LYS A 139 -4.89 42.70 0.69
CA LYS A 139 -5.55 41.40 0.89
C LYS A 139 -4.97 40.35 -0.05
N PHE A 140 -4.73 39.14 0.47
CA PHE A 140 -4.54 37.97 -0.37
C PHE A 140 -5.86 37.60 -1.04
N THR A 141 -5.80 37.24 -2.32
CA THR A 141 -6.99 36.76 -3.02
C THR A 141 -7.19 35.27 -2.80
N HIS A 142 -6.10 34.50 -2.63
CA HIS A 142 -6.07 33.03 -2.62
C HIS A 142 -6.94 32.39 -3.72
N LYS A 143 -7.13 33.12 -4.82
CA LYS A 143 -7.98 32.70 -5.92
C LYS A 143 -7.22 31.63 -6.70
N LYS A 144 -7.76 30.42 -6.73
CA LYS A 144 -7.30 29.40 -7.68
C LYS A 144 -7.53 29.94 -9.09
N LEU A 145 -6.49 29.90 -9.91
CA LEU A 145 -6.57 30.23 -11.33
C LEU A 145 -6.77 28.92 -12.08
N ASP A 146 -7.54 28.96 -13.16
CA ASP A 146 -7.60 27.84 -14.09
C ASP A 146 -6.23 27.70 -14.77
N ALA A 147 -5.79 26.46 -14.93
CA ALA A 147 -4.50 26.12 -15.54
C ALA A 147 -4.58 26.19 -17.08
#